data_AF-A0A2Z6CWN5-F1
#
_entry.id   AF-A0A2Z6CWN5-F1
#
_cell.length_a   1.000
_cell.length_b   1.000
_cell.length_c   1.000
_cell.angle_alpha   90.00
_cell.angle_beta   90.00
_cell.angle_gamma   90.00
#
_symmetry.space_group_name_H-M   'P 1'
#
loop_
_entity.id
_entity.type
_entity.pdbx_description
1 polymer ?
#
loop_
_entity_poly.entity_id
_entity_poly.type
_entity_poly.pdbx_seq_one_letter_code
_entity_poly.pdbx_strand_id
1 'polypeptide(L)'
;MSAINIATQIPSQIDTLEKLAIWCGLALANVNPSLTAIEGVGYTERVSQAGIFYVQADNKYRALIRHSIQMSPDYLAGGAKLWTYAQELSNTAIPTIFTGN
;
A
#
# COMPACT_ATOMS: atom_id res chain seq x y z
N MET A 1 -6.25 10.74 -3.09
CA MET A 1 -5.26 9.80 -2.51
C MET A 1 -5.28 10.02 -1.01
N SER A 2 -5.11 9.00 -0.16
CA SER A 2 -4.91 9.26 1.28
C SER A 2 -3.69 10.16 1.37
N ALA A 3 -3.91 11.46 1.52
CA ALA A 3 -2.92 12.43 1.10
C ALA A 3 -1.72 12.30 2.03
N ILE A 4 -0.54 12.10 1.44
CA ILE A 4 0.71 12.02 2.19
C ILE A 4 1.53 13.28 1.93
N ASN A 5 1.83 14.00 3.01
CA ASN A 5 2.89 14.99 2.99
C ASN A 5 4.22 14.25 3.13
N ILE A 6 4.90 14.04 2.00
CA ILE A 6 6.18 13.31 1.92
C ILE A 6 7.22 13.89 2.89
N ALA A 7 7.23 15.21 3.10
CA ALA A 7 8.23 15.87 3.93
C ALA A 7 8.02 15.68 5.44
N THR A 8 6.80 15.38 5.88
CA THR A 8 6.46 15.35 7.32
C THR A 8 5.87 14.04 7.80
N GLN A 9 5.30 13.23 6.90
CA GLN A 9 4.59 12.00 7.29
C GLN A 9 5.36 10.72 6.99
N ILE A 10 6.39 10.75 6.15
CA ILE A 10 7.30 9.61 5.98
C ILE A 10 8.39 9.70 7.06
N PRO A 11 8.51 8.72 7.97
CA PRO A 11 9.59 8.69 8.96
C PRO A 11 10.98 8.77 8.32
N SER A 12 11.90 9.53 8.91
CA SER A 12 13.20 9.80 8.29
C SER A 12 14.12 8.58 8.26
N GLN A 13 13.85 7.54 9.06
CA GLN A 13 14.56 6.26 8.96
C GLN A 13 14.20 5.44 7.70
N ILE A 14 13.22 5.87 6.90
CA ILE A 14 12.86 5.26 5.62
C ILE A 14 13.77 5.85 4.53
N ASP A 15 14.93 5.24 4.42
CA ASP A 15 16.06 5.64 3.56
C ASP A 15 16.32 4.66 2.40
N THR A 16 15.50 3.61 2.30
CA THR A 16 15.63 2.52 1.32
C THR A 16 14.27 2.19 0.71
N LEU A 17 14.30 1.66 -0.51
CA LEU A 17 13.09 1.28 -1.24
C LEU A 17 12.32 0.18 -0.50
N GLU A 18 13.03 -0.76 0.14
CA GLU A 18 12.45 -1.83 0.93
C GLU A 18 11.70 -1.27 2.14
N LYS A 19 12.33 -0.37 2.92
CA LYS A 19 11.66 0.28 4.05
C LYS A 19 10.41 1.05 3.59
N LEU A 20 10.50 1.74 2.45
CA LEU A 20 9.37 2.49 1.89
C LEU A 20 8.23 1.54 1.48
N ALA A 21 8.54 0.45 0.80
CA ALA A 21 7.55 -0.54 0.38
C ALA A 21 6.83 -1.19 1.58
N ILE A 22 7.59 -1.56 2.64
CA ILE A 22 7.00 -2.12 3.87
C ILE A 22 6.10 -1.09 4.55
N TRP A 23 6.57 0.15 4.69
CA TRP A 23 5.79 1.22 5.31
C TRP A 23 4.49 1.49 4.56
N CYS A 24 4.55 1.64 3.23
CA CYS A 24 3.37 1.83 2.39
C CYS A 24 2.38 0.69 2.58
N GLY A 25 2.86 -0.55 2.59
CA GLY A 25 1.99 -1.71 2.69
C GLY A 25 1.27 -1.83 4.03
N LEU A 26 2.00 -1.64 5.13
CA LEU A 26 1.44 -1.66 6.48
C LEU A 26 0.46 -0.50 6.69
N ALA A 27 0.82 0.71 6.25
CA ALA A 27 -0.06 1.88 6.37
C ALA A 27 -1.36 1.69 5.57
N LEU A 28 -1.27 1.27 4.30
CA LEU A 28 -2.44 1.02 3.45
C LEU A 28 -3.35 -0.09 3.99
N ALA A 29 -2.79 -1.16 4.54
CA ALA A 29 -3.58 -2.23 5.17
C ALA A 29 -4.25 -1.77 6.46
N ASN A 30 -3.60 -0.88 7.23
CA ASN A 30 -4.15 -0.37 8.47
C ASN A 30 -5.28 0.66 8.25
N VAL A 31 -5.14 1.55 7.27
CA VAL A 31 -6.17 2.56 6.96
C VAL A 31 -7.37 1.99 6.19
N ASN A 32 -7.21 0.84 5.53
CA ASN A 32 -8.24 0.19 4.72
C ASN A 32 -8.47 -1.28 5.13
N PRO A 33 -8.75 -1.60 6.41
CA PRO A 33 -8.70 -2.98 6.91
C PRO A 33 -9.83 -3.87 6.39
N SER A 34 -10.96 -3.27 6.02
CA SER A 34 -12.17 -3.94 5.55
C SER A 34 -12.60 -3.51 4.14
N LEU A 35 -11.85 -2.60 3.50
CA LEU A 35 -12.17 -2.16 2.13
C LEU A 35 -11.88 -3.31 1.17
N THR A 36 -12.86 -3.65 0.34
CA THR A 36 -12.77 -4.75 -0.63
C THR A 36 -12.97 -4.25 -2.05
N ALA A 37 -12.43 -4.99 -3.01
CA ALA A 37 -12.68 -4.84 -4.44
C ALA A 37 -13.16 -6.17 -5.02
N ILE A 38 -13.96 -6.10 -6.08
CA ILE A 38 -14.34 -7.27 -6.87
C ILE A 38 -13.18 -7.59 -7.81
N GLU A 39 -12.59 -8.78 -7.66
CA GLU A 39 -11.46 -9.21 -8.49
C GLU A 39 -11.80 -10.38 -9.41
N GLY A 40 -12.98 -10.98 -9.21
CA GLY A 40 -13.53 -12.01 -10.05
C GLY A 40 -15.04 -12.08 -9.91
N VAL A 41 -15.68 -12.82 -10.82
CA VAL A 41 -17.14 -13.04 -10.77
C VAL A 41 -17.50 -13.73 -9.45
N GLY A 42 -18.26 -13.05 -8.60
CA GLY A 42 -18.64 -13.55 -7.27
C GLY A 42 -17.50 -13.60 -6.24
N TYR A 43 -16.34 -12.99 -6.53
CA TYR A 43 -15.18 -12.99 -5.64
C TYR A 43 -14.74 -11.56 -5.30
N THR A 44 -14.78 -11.23 -4.02
CA THR A 44 -14.23 -10.00 -3.45
C THR A 44 -13.04 -10.31 -2.58
N GLU A 45 -12.06 -9.41 -2.57
CA GLU A 45 -10.90 -9.49 -1.70
C GLU A 45 -10.56 -8.10 -1.15
N ARG A 46 -9.84 -8.05 -0.02
CA ARG A 46 -9.34 -6.81 0.55
C ARG A 46 -8.36 -6.12 -0.40
N VAL A 47 -8.51 -4.81 -0.54
CA VAL A 47 -7.66 -3.98 -1.41
C VAL A 47 -6.22 -3.90 -0.92
N SER A 48 -5.99 -4.14 0.37
CA SER A 48 -4.66 -4.18 0.95
C SER A 48 -4.61 -5.23 2.06
N GLN A 49 -3.59 -6.08 2.02
CA GLN A 49 -3.29 -7.07 3.04
C GLN A 49 -1.79 -7.04 3.30
N ALA A 50 -1.39 -7.00 4.56
CA ALA A 50 0.01 -6.98 4.95
C ALA A 50 0.21 -7.79 6.22
N GLY A 51 1.31 -8.55 6.28
CA GLY A 51 1.70 -9.28 7.48
C GLY A 51 3.16 -9.70 7.44
N ILE A 52 3.73 -9.96 8.61
CA ILE A 52 5.06 -10.52 8.76
C ILE A 52 4.91 -12.01 9.08
N PHE A 53 5.52 -12.86 8.26
CA PHE A 53 5.39 -14.31 8.36
C PHE A 53 6.77 -14.96 8.42
N TYR A 54 6.89 -16.00 9.24
CA TYR A 54 8.05 -16.88 9.15
C TYR A 54 7.90 -17.80 7.94
N VAL A 55 8.84 -17.73 7.01
CA VAL A 55 8.86 -18.56 5.81
C VAL A 55 9.87 -19.68 6.00
N GLN A 56 9.35 -20.89 6.20
CA GLN A 56 10.16 -22.07 6.51
C GLN A 56 11.07 -22.49 5.35
N ALA A 57 10.67 -22.20 4.10
CA ALA A 57 11.46 -22.55 2.92
C ALA A 57 12.86 -21.91 2.91
N ASP A 58 13.05 -20.79 3.60
CA ASP A 58 14.35 -20.12 3.70
C ASP A 58 14.74 -19.69 5.13
N ASN A 59 14.01 -20.17 6.14
CA ASN A 59 14.20 -19.90 7.56
C ASN A 59 14.31 -18.40 7.90
N LYS A 60 13.47 -17.55 7.30
CA LYS A 60 13.47 -16.10 7.52
C LYS A 60 12.08 -15.54 7.77
N TYR A 61 12.01 -14.45 8.53
CA TYR A 61 10.82 -13.62 8.56
C TYR A 61 10.76 -12.76 7.29
N ARG A 62 9.60 -12.74 6.66
CA ARG A 62 9.33 -11.98 5.43
C ARG A 62 8.06 -11.17 5.61
N ALA A 63 8.09 -9.93 5.14
CA ALA A 63 6.86 -9.17 4.95
C ALA A 63 6.20 -9.64 3.65
N LEU A 64 4.96 -10.13 3.77
CA LEU A 64 4.14 -10.53 2.64
C LEU A 64 2.99 -9.52 2.52
N ILE A 65 2.97 -8.79 1.41
CA ILE A 65 2.09 -7.64 1.19
C ILE A 65 1.44 -7.80 -0.17
N ARG A 66 0.13 -7.57 -0.22
CA ARG A 66 -0.68 -7.59 -1.44
C ARG A 66 -1.51 -6.31 -1.52
N HIS A 67 -1.50 -5.69 -2.70
CA HIS A 67 -2.29 -4.51 -3.00
C HIS A 67 -3.11 -4.73 -4.27
N SER A 68 -4.36 -4.27 -4.25
CA SER A 68 -5.26 -4.14 -5.38
C SER A 68 -5.69 -2.68 -5.44
N ILE A 69 -4.88 -1.89 -6.14
CA ILE A 69 -5.07 -0.45 -6.28
C ILE A 69 -5.65 -0.21 -7.67
N GLN A 70 -6.82 0.44 -7.71
CA GLN A 70 -7.43 0.82 -8.97
C GLN A 70 -6.50 1.78 -9.74
N MET A 71 -6.37 1.56 -11.05
CA MET A 71 -5.62 2.43 -11.96
C MET A 71 -6.60 3.19 -12.87
N SER A 72 -6.33 4.46 -13.18
CA SER A 72 -7.08 5.20 -14.20
C SER A 72 -6.84 4.56 -15.56
N PRO A 73 -7.88 4.32 -16.39
CA PRO A 73 -7.72 3.75 -17.74
C PRO A 73 -6.82 4.60 -18.66
N ASP A 74 -6.57 5.87 -18.32
CA ASP A 74 -5.62 6.74 -19.03
C ASP A 74 -4.19 6.15 -19.09
N TYR A 75 -3.86 5.19 -18.20
CA TYR A 75 -2.59 4.47 -18.29
C TYR A 75 -2.39 3.78 -19.64
N LEU A 76 -3.48 3.39 -20.32
CA LEU A 76 -3.45 2.75 -21.65
C LEU A 76 -3.04 3.73 -22.76
N ALA A 77 -3.42 5.01 -22.62
CA ALA A 77 -3.02 6.05 -23.55
C ALA A 77 -1.55 6.48 -23.35
N GLY A 78 -1.01 6.26 -22.15
CA GLY A 78 0.36 6.61 -21.78
C GLY A 78 0.56 8.12 -21.57
N GLY A 79 1.83 8.55 -21.53
CA GLY A 79 2.22 9.97 -21.43
C GLY A 79 2.63 10.46 -20.04
N ALA A 80 2.38 9.68 -18.98
CA ALA A 80 2.88 9.94 -17.63
C ALA A 80 3.55 8.71 -17.01
N LYS A 81 4.11 8.87 -15.81
CA LYS A 81 4.72 7.75 -15.06
C LYS A 81 3.62 6.85 -14.50
N LEU A 82 3.80 5.53 -14.54
CA LEU A 82 2.72 4.57 -14.18
C LEU A 82 2.07 4.84 -12.83
N TRP A 83 2.84 5.23 -11.81
CA TRP A 83 2.31 5.51 -10.47
C TRP A 83 1.38 6.73 -10.40
N THR A 84 1.39 7.63 -11.39
CA THR A 84 0.48 8.80 -11.40
C THR A 84 -0.95 8.43 -11.79
N TYR A 85 -1.19 7.22 -12.29
CA TYR A 85 -2.53 6.74 -12.63
C TYR A 85 -3.21 5.99 -11.47
N ALA A 86 -2.52 5.75 -10.34
CA ALA A 86 -3.10 5.10 -9.18
C ALA A 86 -4.24 5.94 -8.59
N GLN A 87 -5.38 5.30 -8.34
CA GLN A 87 -6.56 5.91 -7.74
C GLN A 87 -6.54 5.76 -6.22
N GLU A 88 -7.24 6.66 -5.55
CA GLU A 88 -7.39 6.62 -4.10
C GLU A 88 -8.24 5.45 -3.64
N LEU A 89 -7.77 4.75 -2.60
CA LEU A 89 -8.56 3.73 -1.91
C LEU A 89 -9.55 4.37 -0.92
N SER A 90 -9.10 5.36 -0.13
CA SER A 90 -9.95 6.11 0.81
C SER A 90 -9.32 7.43 1.25
N ASN A 91 -10.12 8.32 1.82
CA ASN A 91 -9.69 9.58 2.44
C ASN A 91 -9.28 9.42 3.92
N THR A 92 -9.09 8.18 4.42
CA THR A 92 -8.75 7.94 5.82
C THR A 92 -7.36 8.51 6.15
N ALA A 93 -7.27 9.29 7.23
CA ALA A 93 -6.00 9.85 7.67
C ALA A 93 -5.03 8.75 8.11
N ILE A 94 -3.74 8.91 7.79
CA ILE A 94 -2.68 8.00 8.22
C ILE A 94 -2.52 8.12 9.75
N PRO A 95 -2.69 7.03 10.52
CA PRO A 95 -2.57 7.08 11.98
C PRO A 95 -1.16 7.46 12.43
N THR A 96 -1.06 8.10 13.60
CA THR A 96 0.20 8.63 14.12
C THR A 96 1.28 7.58 14.32
N ILE A 97 0.93 6.32 14.55
CA ILE A 97 1.89 5.20 14.66
C ILE A 97 2.71 4.99 13.37
N PHE A 98 2.22 5.48 12.23
CA PHE A 98 2.93 5.42 10.94
C PHE A 98 3.65 6.72 10.59
N THR A 99 3.50 7.79 11.39
CA THR A 99 4.06 9.12 11.09
C THR A 99 4.99 9.56 12.22
N GLY A 100 6.17 10.09 11.88
CA GLY A 100 7.16 10.54 12.87
C GLY A 100 8.22 9.50 13.21
N ASN A 101 9.22 9.93 13.97
CA ASN A 101 10.34 9.11 14.44
C ASN A 101 10.21 8.81 15.93
#